data_AF-L7EZ99-F1
#
_entry.id   AF-L7EZ99-F1
#
_cell.length_a   1.000
_cell.length_b   1.000
_cell.length_c   1.000
_cell.angle_alpha   90.00
_cell.angle_beta   90.00
_cell.angle_gamma   90.00
#
_symmetry.space_group_name_H-M   'P 1'
#
loop_
_entity.id
_entity.type
_entity.pdbx_description
1 polymer ?
#
loop_
_entity_poly.entity_id
_entity_poly.type
_entity_poly.pdbx_seq_one_letter_code
_entity_poly.pdbx_strand_id
1 'polypeptide(L)'
;MSTAQQWTPPELRPEDELVRMIEHVTANGYSKNRYDGYDKGLLAALNWAAGRTETPPVSKSPLGHPVTGTDAKREQYRAYEAMKGGIAEPELREVAQEKGRGYVTGVENTLGWAIGGDALWAPWET
;
A
#
# COMPACT_ATOMS: atom_id res chain seq x y z
N MET A 1 29.94 -3.69 21.26
CA MET A 1 28.79 -2.90 21.73
C MET A 1 27.93 -2.63 20.52
N SER A 2 26.68 -3.11 20.50
CA SER A 2 25.79 -2.93 19.35
C SER A 2 25.20 -1.51 19.41
N THR A 3 25.50 -0.68 18.42
CA THR A 3 24.75 0.56 18.19
C THR A 3 23.33 0.15 17.81
N ALA A 4 22.40 0.21 18.77
CA ALA A 4 20.99 0.15 18.44
C ALA A 4 20.72 1.28 17.45
N GLN A 5 20.50 0.93 16.19
CA GLN A 5 20.13 1.86 15.15
C GLN A 5 18.84 2.53 15.62
N GLN A 6 18.89 3.85 15.88
CA GLN A 6 17.70 4.59 16.29
C GLN A 6 16.64 4.38 15.22
N TRP A 7 15.53 3.75 15.60
CA TRP A 7 14.40 3.56 14.70
C TRP A 7 13.76 4.93 14.47
N THR A 8 13.83 5.42 13.24
CA THR A 8 13.10 6.60 12.80
C THR A 8 11.80 6.15 12.16
N PRO A 9 10.64 6.64 12.63
CA PRO A 9 9.38 6.38 11.96
C PRO A 9 9.46 6.86 10.51
N PRO A 10 8.96 6.10 9.54
CA PRO A 10 8.86 6.60 8.18
C PRO A 10 7.94 7.82 8.13
N GLU A 11 8.32 8.80 7.31
CA GLU A 11 7.45 9.92 6.96
C GLU A 11 6.56 9.53 5.78
N LEU A 12 5.29 9.92 5.85
CA LEU A 12 4.39 9.78 4.72
C LEU A 12 4.67 10.90 3.71
N ARG A 13 4.65 10.57 2.42
CA ARG A 13 4.68 11.57 1.35
C ARG A 13 3.54 12.60 1.55
N PRO A 14 3.77 13.87 1.18
CA PRO A 14 2.76 14.91 1.26
C PRO A 14 1.45 14.55 0.53
N GLU A 15 0.32 15.00 1.07
CA GLU A 15 -1.01 14.71 0.51
C GLU A 15 -1.13 15.12 -0.97
N ASP A 16 -0.60 16.28 -1.36
CA ASP A 16 -0.64 16.76 -2.74
C ASP A 16 0.12 15.85 -3.71
N GLU A 17 1.18 15.17 -3.26
CA GLU A 17 1.90 14.17 -4.04
C GLU A 17 1.07 12.90 -4.21
N LEU A 18 0.44 12.43 -3.12
CA LEU A 18 -0.47 11.28 -3.15
C LEU A 18 -1.66 11.53 -4.09
N VAL A 19 -2.25 12.73 -4.02
CA VAL A 19 -3.36 13.13 -4.89
C VAL A 19 -2.95 13.18 -6.36
N ARG A 20 -1.78 13.76 -6.67
CA ARG A 20 -1.25 13.76 -8.04
C ARG A 20 -1.04 12.34 -8.57
N MET A 21 -0.58 11.41 -7.73
CA MET A 21 -0.44 10.01 -8.13
C MET A 21 -1.80 9.35 -8.38
N ILE A 22 -2.83 9.62 -7.57
CA ILE A 22 -4.21 9.14 -7.81
C ILE A 22 -4.71 9.59 -9.18
N GLU A 23 -4.55 10.89 -9.48
CA GLU A 23 -4.96 11.48 -10.75
C GLU A 23 -4.19 10.85 -11.92
N HIS A 24 -2.88 10.70 -11.76
CA HIS A 24 -2.01 10.10 -12.76
C HIS A 24 -2.44 8.66 -13.11
N VAL A 25 -2.65 7.82 -12.10
CA VAL A 25 -3.08 6.42 -12.28
C VAL A 25 -4.47 6.35 -12.90
N THR A 26 -5.38 7.23 -12.46
CA THR A 26 -6.76 7.28 -12.99
C THR A 26 -6.77 7.68 -14.46
N ALA A 27 -5.92 8.63 -14.86
CA ALA A 27 -5.87 9.15 -16.23
C ALA A 27 -5.16 8.21 -17.21
N ASN A 28 -4.07 7.56 -16.78
CA ASN A 28 -3.25 6.72 -17.66
C ASN A 28 -3.64 5.24 -17.63
N GLY A 29 -4.37 4.83 -16.60
CA GLY A 29 -4.63 3.42 -16.31
C GLY A 29 -3.37 2.65 -15.96
N TYR A 30 -3.54 1.40 -15.55
CA TYR A 30 -2.45 0.43 -15.41
C TYR A 30 -2.45 -0.44 -16.67
N SER A 31 -1.44 -0.29 -17.51
CA SER A 31 -1.40 -0.97 -18.81
C SER A 31 -1.14 -2.48 -18.65
N LYS A 32 -2.14 -3.28 -19.05
CA LYS A 32 -2.09 -4.64 -19.63
C LYS A 32 -1.15 -5.72 -19.03
N ASN A 33 -0.69 -5.61 -17.78
CA ASN A 33 0.21 -6.61 -17.20
C ASN A 33 -0.46 -7.60 -16.24
N ARG A 34 0.10 -8.81 -16.24
CA ARG A 34 -0.43 -10.14 -15.85
C ARG A 34 -1.02 -10.34 -14.44
N TYR A 35 -1.12 -9.32 -13.60
CA TYR A 35 -1.55 -9.45 -12.21
C TYR A 35 -2.93 -8.82 -12.01
N ASP A 36 -3.98 -9.64 -12.04
CA ASP A 36 -5.36 -9.23 -11.81
C ASP A 36 -5.47 -8.42 -10.49
N GLY A 37 -5.96 -7.19 -10.58
CA GLY A 37 -6.26 -6.31 -9.45
C GLY A 37 -5.13 -5.44 -8.89
N TYR A 38 -3.92 -5.42 -9.47
CA TYR A 38 -2.83 -4.56 -8.98
C TYR A 38 -3.19 -3.08 -8.95
N ASP A 39 -3.80 -2.60 -10.03
CA ASP A 39 -4.30 -1.24 -10.21
C ASP A 39 -5.31 -0.84 -9.11
N LYS A 40 -6.23 -1.75 -8.79
CA LYS A 40 -7.21 -1.58 -7.71
C LYS A 40 -6.52 -1.51 -6.35
N GLY A 41 -5.50 -2.34 -6.12
CA GLY A 41 -4.72 -2.32 -4.88
C GLY A 41 -3.97 -1.01 -4.69
N LEU A 42 -3.35 -0.52 -5.76
CA LEU A 42 -2.65 0.76 -5.77
C LEU A 42 -3.59 1.93 -5.52
N LEU A 43 -4.73 2.01 -6.22
CA LEU A 43 -5.71 3.07 -6.00
C LEU A 43 -6.30 3.01 -4.59
N ALA A 44 -6.56 1.82 -4.06
CA ALA A 44 -7.05 1.66 -2.68
C ALA A 44 -6.01 2.17 -1.65
N ALA A 45 -4.74 1.82 -1.83
CA ALA A 45 -3.66 2.28 -0.97
C ALA A 45 -3.45 3.80 -1.04
N LEU A 46 -3.49 4.40 -2.24
CA LEU A 46 -3.33 5.85 -2.38
C LEU A 46 -4.50 6.63 -1.77
N ASN A 47 -5.74 6.20 -2.01
CA ASN A 47 -6.91 6.87 -1.45
C ASN A 47 -6.91 6.76 0.09
N TRP A 48 -6.54 5.62 0.64
CA TRP A 48 -6.43 5.47 2.09
C TRP A 48 -5.29 6.33 2.65
N ALA A 49 -4.08 6.28 2.07
CA ALA A 49 -2.93 7.07 2.52
C ALA A 49 -3.20 8.59 2.44
N ALA A 50 -3.97 9.04 1.45
CA ALA A 50 -4.41 10.43 1.32
C ALA A 50 -5.59 10.78 2.25
N GLY A 51 -6.01 9.88 3.15
CA GLY A 51 -7.13 10.11 4.09
C GLY A 51 -8.51 10.17 3.44
N ARG A 52 -8.65 9.72 2.18
CA ARG A 52 -9.93 9.75 1.43
C ARG A 52 -10.86 8.59 1.78
N THR A 53 -10.33 7.55 2.41
CA THR A 53 -11.12 6.41 2.91
C THR A 53 -10.77 6.14 4.37
N GLU A 54 -11.77 5.78 5.17
CA GLU A 54 -11.55 5.49 6.61
C GLU A 54 -10.81 4.17 6.82
N THR A 55 -11.19 3.14 6.08
CA THR A 55 -10.66 1.78 6.26
C THR A 55 -9.42 1.55 5.40
N PRO A 56 -8.35 0.99 5.97
CA PRO A 56 -7.19 0.56 5.22
C PRO A 56 -7.50 -0.60 4.25
N PRO A 57 -6.71 -0.79 3.18
CA PRO A 57 -7.04 -1.69 2.08
C PRO A 57 -6.90 -3.20 2.39
N VAL A 58 -6.21 -3.58 3.47
CA VAL A 58 -5.99 -4.98 3.88
C VAL A 58 -6.50 -5.23 5.30
N SER A 59 -6.29 -4.31 6.24
CA SER A 59 -6.80 -4.43 7.60
C SER A 59 -8.31 -4.16 7.68
N LYS A 60 -9.03 -4.93 8.49
CA LYS A 60 -10.48 -4.74 8.70
C LYS A 60 -10.82 -3.61 9.67
N SER A 61 -9.86 -3.20 10.50
CA SER A 61 -10.03 -2.13 11.49
C SER A 61 -9.43 -0.83 10.96
N PRO A 62 -10.09 0.32 11.17
CA PRO A 62 -9.48 1.62 10.90
C PRO A 62 -8.13 1.74 11.62
N LEU A 63 -7.11 2.13 10.86
CA LEU A 63 -5.82 2.58 11.39
C LEU A 63 -5.83 4.12 11.42
N GLY A 64 -4.93 4.73 12.19
CA GLY A 64 -5.00 6.15 12.60
C GLY A 64 -5.43 7.15 11.53
N HIS A 65 -6.16 8.18 11.96
CA HIS A 65 -6.57 9.32 11.13
C HIS A 65 -6.11 10.63 11.77
N PRO A 66 -5.43 11.54 11.05
CA PRO A 66 -4.89 11.35 9.69
C PRO A 66 -3.90 10.18 9.60
N VAL A 67 -3.78 9.56 8.42
CA VAL A 67 -2.88 8.43 8.20
C VAL A 67 -1.42 8.89 8.38
N THR A 68 -0.67 8.17 9.20
CA THR A 68 0.76 8.43 9.41
C THR A 68 1.63 7.48 8.59
N GLY A 69 2.92 7.81 8.43
CA GLY A 69 3.87 6.88 7.81
C GLY A 69 4.02 5.57 8.60
N THR A 70 3.80 5.60 9.92
CA THR A 70 3.79 4.37 10.75
C THR A 70 2.58 3.50 10.44
N ASP A 71 1.39 4.10 10.24
CA ASP A 71 0.20 3.37 9.80
C ASP A 71 0.41 2.75 8.42
N ALA A 72 0.94 3.53 7.47
CA ALA A 72 1.27 3.06 6.13
C ALA A 72 2.31 1.92 6.14
N LYS A 73 3.34 2.00 6.99
CA LYS A 73 4.33 0.92 7.15
C LYS A 73 3.72 -0.35 7.73
N ARG A 74 2.84 -0.22 8.72
CA ARG A 74 2.13 -1.36 9.32
C ARG A 74 1.25 -2.05 8.27
N GLU A 75 0.54 -1.26 7.48
CA GLU A 75 -0.34 -1.79 6.46
C GLU A 75 0.43 -2.38 5.27
N GLN A 76 1.58 -1.79 4.89
CA GLN A 76 2.52 -2.39 3.94
C GLN A 76 2.95 -3.79 4.41
N TYR A 77 3.34 -3.93 5.68
CA TYR A 77 3.75 -5.22 6.23
C TYR A 77 2.60 -6.25 6.18
N ARG A 78 1.37 -5.83 6.47
CA ARG A 78 0.18 -6.71 6.38
C ARG A 78 -0.09 -7.17 4.95
N ALA A 79 0.06 -6.28 3.97
CA ALA A 79 -0.03 -6.64 2.56
C ALA A 79 1.07 -7.64 2.15
N TYR A 80 2.30 -7.47 2.66
CA TYR A 80 3.40 -8.41 2.47
C TYR A 80 3.11 -9.80 3.06
N GLU A 81 2.60 -9.86 4.29
CA GLU A 81 2.23 -11.13 4.93
C GLU A 81 1.09 -11.84 4.17
N ALA A 82 0.09 -11.08 3.72
CA ALA A 82 -1.00 -11.59 2.89
C ALA A 82 -0.48 -12.18 1.56
N MET A 83 0.53 -11.56 0.94
CA MET A 83 1.19 -12.09 -0.27
C MET A 83 1.94 -13.39 -0.03
N LYS A 84 2.74 -13.46 1.05
CA LYS A 84 3.59 -14.62 1.36
C LYS A 84 2.81 -15.82 1.86
N GLY A 85 1.52 -15.66 2.16
CA GLY A 85 0.78 -16.66 2.92
C GLY A 85 1.36 -16.81 4.32
N GLY A 86 1.90 -15.72 4.89
CA GLY A 86 2.30 -15.62 6.29
C GLY A 86 1.05 -15.60 7.16
N ILE A 87 0.69 -16.78 7.67
CA ILE A 87 -0.59 -17.06 8.34
C ILE A 87 -0.46 -16.76 9.84
N ALA A 88 -0.37 -15.48 10.21
CA ALA A 88 -0.57 -15.08 11.60
C ALA A 88 -2.02 -14.66 11.87
N GLU A 89 -2.66 -13.97 10.91
CA GLU A 89 -4.01 -13.41 11.03
C GLU A 89 -4.91 -13.97 9.89
N PRO A 90 -5.97 -14.76 10.20
CA PRO A 90 -6.89 -15.32 9.21
C PRO A 90 -7.51 -14.26 8.28
N GLU A 91 -7.80 -13.07 8.79
CA GLU A 91 -8.38 -11.96 8.01
C GLU A 91 -7.50 -11.49 6.85
N LEU A 92 -6.17 -11.58 6.97
CA LEU A 92 -5.25 -11.16 5.89
C LEU A 92 -5.29 -12.14 4.72
N ARG A 93 -5.55 -13.42 5.03
CA ARG A 93 -5.68 -14.49 4.02
C ARG A 93 -6.95 -14.31 3.20
N GLU A 94 -8.04 -13.89 3.83
CA GLU A 94 -9.32 -13.64 3.16
C GLU A 94 -9.18 -12.52 2.11
N VAL A 95 -8.49 -11.42 2.43
CA VAL A 95 -8.25 -10.34 1.45
C VAL A 95 -7.48 -10.83 0.23
N ALA A 96 -6.41 -11.62 0.42
CA ALA A 96 -5.65 -12.17 -0.70
C ALA A 96 -6.44 -13.23 -1.51
N GLN A 97 -7.34 -13.99 -0.87
CA GLN A 97 -8.22 -14.95 -1.53
C GLN A 97 -9.35 -14.27 -2.33
N GLU A 98 -9.94 -13.22 -1.79
CA GLU A 98 -11.06 -12.49 -2.39
C GLU A 98 -10.61 -11.50 -3.47
N LYS A 99 -9.57 -10.71 -3.19
CA LYS A 99 -9.09 -9.63 -4.08
C LYS A 99 -7.98 -10.09 -5.01
N GLY A 100 -7.38 -11.25 -4.74
CA GLY A 100 -6.27 -11.80 -5.50
C GLY A 100 -4.91 -11.26 -5.09
N ARG A 101 -3.86 -11.98 -5.51
CA ARG A 101 -2.46 -11.63 -5.21
C ARG A 101 -2.04 -10.30 -5.83
N GLY A 102 -2.53 -9.97 -7.03
CA GLY A 102 -2.18 -8.70 -7.69
C GLY A 102 -2.58 -7.50 -6.85
N TYR A 103 -3.79 -7.52 -6.27
CA TYR A 103 -4.27 -6.47 -5.37
C TYR A 103 -3.34 -6.25 -4.16
N VAL A 104 -3.02 -7.31 -3.40
CA VAL A 104 -2.17 -7.15 -2.21
C VAL A 104 -0.73 -6.74 -2.56
N THR A 105 -0.22 -7.13 -3.74
CA THR A 105 1.06 -6.61 -4.26
C THR A 105 0.96 -5.12 -4.60
N GLY A 106 -0.13 -4.70 -5.23
CA GLY A 106 -0.40 -3.29 -5.51
C GLY A 106 -0.40 -2.45 -4.25
N VAL A 107 -1.06 -2.93 -3.18
CA VAL A 107 -1.06 -2.26 -1.88
C VAL A 107 0.35 -2.16 -1.29
N GLU A 108 1.09 -3.26 -1.23
CA GLU A 108 2.42 -3.30 -0.61
C GLU A 108 3.41 -2.35 -1.29
N ASN A 109 3.54 -2.45 -2.61
CA ASN A 109 4.41 -1.59 -3.40
C ASN A 109 4.05 -0.11 -3.21
N THR A 110 2.76 0.22 -3.24
CA THR A 110 2.28 1.59 -3.16
C THR A 110 2.53 2.19 -1.79
N LEU A 111 2.27 1.45 -0.71
CA LEU A 111 2.55 1.93 0.63
C LEU A 111 4.06 2.01 0.89
N GLY A 112 4.86 1.10 0.34
CA GLY A 112 6.32 1.18 0.34
C GLY A 112 6.83 2.46 -0.33
N TRP A 113 6.22 2.87 -1.44
CA TRP A 113 6.51 4.15 -2.08
C TRP A 113 6.00 5.35 -1.28
N ALA A 114 4.78 5.29 -0.74
CA ALA A 114 4.17 6.36 0.04
C ALA A 114 4.99 6.74 1.28
N ILE A 115 5.82 5.82 1.78
CA ILE A 115 6.74 6.06 2.91
C ILE A 115 8.20 6.33 2.49
N GLY A 116 8.41 6.75 1.24
CA GLY A 116 9.71 7.18 0.72
C GLY A 116 10.57 6.07 0.10
N GLY A 117 10.06 4.84 -0.04
CA GLY A 117 10.75 3.76 -0.74
C GLY A 117 10.66 3.87 -2.27
N ASP A 118 11.50 3.12 -2.96
CA ASP A 118 11.49 2.96 -4.42
C ASP A 118 10.77 1.66 -4.84
N ALA A 119 9.58 1.44 -4.25
CA ALA A 119 8.84 0.18 -4.36
C ALA A 119 7.69 0.23 -5.37
N LEU A 120 7.34 1.42 -5.88
CA LEU A 120 6.24 1.57 -6.83
C LEU A 120 6.66 1.00 -8.18
N TRP A 121 5.97 -0.04 -8.64
CA TRP A 121 6.18 -0.54 -9.99
C TRP A 121 5.20 0.15 -10.93
N ALA A 122 5.65 1.14 -11.69
CA ALA A 122 4.85 1.97 -12.58
C ALA A 122 5.02 1.56 -14.07
N PRO A 123 4.10 0.79 -14.67
CA PRO A 123 4.24 0.30 -16.06
C PRO A 123 3.98 1.37 -17.13
N TRP A 124 3.74 2.62 -16.75
CA TRP A 124 3.58 3.77 -17.66
C TRP A 124 4.87 4.59 -17.85
N GLU A 125 5.96 4.29 -17.14
CA GLU A 125 7.25 4.97 -17.29
C GLU A 125 8.09 4.42 -18.46
N THR A 126 7.45 4.15 -19.61
CA THR A 126 8.12 3.70 -20.85
C THR A 126 8.11 4.78 -21.92
#